data_AF-A0AAV6YAB7-F1
#
_entry.id   AF-A0AAV6YAB7-F1
#
_cell.length_a   1.000
_cell.length_b   1.000
_cell.length_c   1.000
_cell.angle_alpha   90.00
_cell.angle_beta   90.00
_cell.angle_gamma   90.00
#
_symmetry.space_group_name_H-M   'P 1'
#
loop_
_entity.id
_entity.type
_entity.pdbx_description
1 polymer ?
#
loop_
_entity_poly.entity_id
_entity_poly.type
_entity_poly.pdbx_seq_one_letter_code
_entity_poly.pdbx_strand_id
1 'polypeptide(L)'
;MMKDNPSINHIELGSLRDTNFVEWFNKYAEDHSNVVDDRIVRLSYLPCRVAKRYKGYFVNGFKFHTKEYGNSKSTMNSGVWVWRTSNENDMTDYYGMLEEIIELEYFGNENKVVLFKCHWYDTTSNNGIRVHPRLKLVEINQKSKLNTSDKFILAQQAQQVYYTDFPKHPIRHSRSRVRGEWRAVCKIKARSRIDVPHLEEHDDND
;
A
#
# COMPACT_ATOMS: atom_id res chain seq x y z
N MET A 1 -23.43 16.11 1.81
CA MET A 1 -23.42 14.64 1.60
C MET A 1 -24.10 13.87 2.76
N MET A 2 -23.56 13.85 3.99
CA MET A 2 -24.28 13.24 5.13
C MET A 2 -25.43 14.11 5.67
N LYS A 3 -25.27 15.44 5.64
CA LYS A 3 -26.31 16.38 6.07
C LYS A 3 -27.58 16.32 5.22
N ASP A 4 -27.45 15.88 3.97
CA ASP A 4 -28.55 15.85 2.99
C ASP A 4 -29.30 14.51 2.98
N ASN A 5 -28.74 13.46 3.62
CA ASN A 5 -29.33 12.12 3.68
C ASN A 5 -29.03 11.44 5.04
N PRO A 6 -29.75 11.83 6.11
CA PRO A 6 -29.47 11.36 7.48
C PRO A 6 -29.74 9.86 7.70
N SER A 7 -30.46 9.19 6.81
CA SER A 7 -30.79 7.75 6.90
C SER A 7 -29.93 6.85 6.00
N ILE A 8 -28.86 7.38 5.38
CA ILE A 8 -28.02 6.62 4.45
C ILE A 8 -27.25 5.52 5.19
N ASN A 9 -27.29 4.29 4.67
CA ASN A 9 -26.51 3.20 5.27
C ASN A 9 -25.05 3.22 4.79
N HIS A 10 -24.17 2.44 5.43
CA HIS A 10 -22.73 2.44 5.10
C HIS A 10 -22.39 2.00 3.68
N ILE A 11 -23.20 1.13 3.07
CA ILE A 11 -22.98 0.64 1.70
C ILE A 11 -23.32 1.76 0.71
N GLU A 12 -24.49 2.37 0.88
CA GLU A 12 -24.94 3.50 0.08
C GLU A 12 -23.99 4.70 0.21
N LEU A 13 -23.52 4.98 1.42
CA LEU A 13 -22.53 6.02 1.69
C LEU A 13 -21.21 5.75 0.93
N GLY A 14 -20.77 4.49 0.91
CA GLY A 14 -19.59 4.06 0.15
C GLY A 14 -19.76 4.34 -1.35
N SER A 15 -20.86 3.89 -1.93
CA SER A 15 -21.18 4.11 -3.35
C SER A 15 -21.30 5.60 -3.70
N LEU A 16 -21.96 6.37 -2.83
CA LEU A 16 -22.13 7.81 -3.03
C LEU A 16 -20.78 8.54 -2.94
N ARG A 17 -19.89 8.12 -2.04
CA ARG A 17 -18.53 8.65 -1.97
C ARG A 17 -17.77 8.34 -3.25
N ASP A 18 -17.78 7.09 -3.69
CA ASP A 18 -16.98 6.66 -4.84
C ASP A 18 -17.44 7.33 -6.15
N THR A 19 -18.72 7.74 -6.22
CA THR A 19 -19.29 8.41 -7.41
C THR A 19 -19.21 9.94 -7.32
N ASN A 20 -19.51 10.52 -6.16
CA ASN A 20 -19.77 11.97 -6.04
C ASN A 20 -18.68 12.72 -5.28
N PHE A 21 -17.71 12.03 -4.67
CA PHE A 21 -16.71 12.69 -3.83
C PHE A 21 -15.94 13.79 -4.57
N VAL A 22 -15.56 13.54 -5.82
CA VAL A 22 -14.79 14.52 -6.61
C VAL A 22 -15.58 15.82 -6.80
N GLU A 23 -16.83 15.72 -7.25
CA GLU A 23 -17.69 16.88 -7.47
C GLU A 23 -18.01 17.60 -6.15
N TRP A 24 -18.33 16.84 -5.11
CA TRP A 24 -18.58 17.39 -3.78
C TRP A 24 -17.35 18.10 -3.22
N PHE A 25 -16.16 17.51 -3.36
CA PHE A 25 -14.91 18.04 -2.81
C PHE A 25 -14.52 19.36 -3.49
N ASN A 26 -14.68 19.43 -4.81
CA ASN A 26 -14.48 20.65 -5.57
C ASN A 26 -15.45 21.76 -5.13
N LYS A 27 -16.76 21.48 -5.08
CA LYS A 27 -17.77 22.45 -4.60
C LYS A 27 -17.52 22.91 -3.16
N TYR A 28 -17.13 21.99 -2.28
CA TYR A 28 -16.86 22.29 -0.88
C TYR A 28 -15.66 23.24 -0.72
N ALA A 29 -14.61 23.06 -1.53
CA ALA A 29 -13.42 23.89 -1.50
C ALA A 29 -13.61 25.26 -2.17
N GLU A 30 -14.52 25.38 -3.14
CA GLU A 30 -14.85 26.66 -3.81
C GLU A 30 -15.80 27.55 -3.01
N ASP A 31 -16.57 26.96 -2.09
CA ASP A 31 -17.49 27.70 -1.23
C ASP A 31 -16.72 28.47 -0.15
N HIS A 32 -16.62 29.80 -0.35
CA HIS A 32 -15.88 30.72 0.53
C HIS A 32 -16.49 30.87 1.92
N SER A 33 -17.68 30.33 2.17
CA SER A 33 -18.24 30.22 3.53
C SER A 33 -17.57 29.12 4.35
N ASN A 34 -16.94 28.14 3.69
CA ASN A 34 -16.13 27.12 4.35
C ASN A 34 -14.71 27.66 4.53
N VAL A 35 -14.27 27.78 5.79
CA VAL A 35 -12.88 28.14 6.11
C VAL A 35 -12.01 26.90 5.86
N VAL A 36 -11.29 26.88 4.74
CA VAL A 36 -10.40 25.78 4.34
C VAL A 36 -8.98 26.26 4.09
N ASP A 37 -7.99 25.38 4.33
CA ASP A 37 -6.58 25.63 4.00
C ASP A 37 -6.40 25.70 2.48
N ASP A 38 -5.59 26.63 1.99
CA ASP A 38 -5.31 26.80 0.56
C ASP A 38 -4.83 25.50 -0.12
N ARG A 39 -4.15 24.61 0.62
CA ARG A 39 -3.76 23.28 0.11
C ARG A 39 -4.95 22.40 -0.22
N ILE A 40 -6.06 22.50 0.53
CA ILE A 40 -7.29 21.77 0.25
C ILE A 40 -7.92 22.27 -1.05
N VAL A 41 -7.91 23.59 -1.27
CA VAL A 41 -8.36 24.19 -2.53
C VAL A 41 -7.51 23.69 -3.70
N ARG A 42 -6.19 23.68 -3.55
CA ARG A 42 -5.28 23.15 -4.59
C ARG A 42 -5.51 21.66 -4.91
N LEU A 43 -5.76 20.85 -3.90
CA LEU A 43 -6.07 19.41 -4.08
C LEU A 43 -7.41 19.18 -4.79
N SER A 44 -8.36 20.12 -4.67
CA SER A 44 -9.69 20.01 -5.27
C SER A 44 -9.68 20.17 -6.79
N TYR A 45 -8.64 20.79 -7.36
CA TYR A 45 -8.45 20.98 -8.81
C TYR A 45 -7.98 19.74 -9.56
N LEU A 46 -7.98 18.56 -8.91
CA LEU A 46 -7.50 17.28 -9.46
C LEU A 46 -5.98 17.25 -9.69
N PRO A 47 -5.39 16.05 -9.80
CA PRO A 47 -3.99 15.94 -10.16
C PRO A 47 -3.76 16.37 -11.61
N CYS A 48 -2.55 16.83 -11.90
CA CYS A 48 -2.05 17.01 -13.25
C CYS A 48 -2.27 15.73 -14.07
N ARG A 49 -2.58 15.91 -15.37
CA ARG A 49 -2.85 14.80 -16.29
C ARG A 49 -1.60 13.95 -16.62
N VAL A 50 -0.43 14.38 -16.16
CA VAL A 50 0.84 13.68 -16.34
C VAL A 50 1.23 13.03 -15.02
N ALA A 51 1.47 11.73 -15.06
CA ALA A 51 1.95 10.97 -13.92
C ALA A 51 3.36 10.43 -14.19
N LYS A 52 4.22 10.45 -13.18
CA LYS A 52 5.55 9.84 -13.25
C LYS A 52 5.48 8.40 -12.76
N ARG A 53 6.30 7.53 -13.34
CA ARG A 53 6.41 6.12 -12.93
C ARG A 53 7.82 5.81 -12.48
N TYR A 54 7.93 5.02 -11.42
CA TYR A 54 9.21 4.60 -10.85
C TYR A 54 9.34 3.08 -10.79
N LYS A 55 10.58 2.59 -10.87
CA LYS A 55 10.90 1.15 -10.70
C LYS A 55 11.19 0.78 -9.24
N GLY A 56 11.49 1.76 -8.41
CA GLY A 56 11.70 1.60 -6.98
C GLY A 56 11.43 2.91 -6.23
N TYR A 57 11.13 2.80 -4.94
CA TYR A 57 10.77 3.92 -4.09
C TYR A 57 11.17 3.65 -2.64
N PHE A 58 11.68 4.67 -1.95
CA PHE A 58 12.07 4.56 -0.54
C PHE A 58 11.07 5.32 0.33
N VAL A 59 10.48 4.64 1.30
CA VAL A 59 9.49 5.21 2.23
C VAL A 59 9.47 4.41 3.53
N ASN A 60 9.30 5.08 4.67
CA ASN A 60 9.21 4.46 6.00
C ASN A 60 10.38 3.50 6.33
N GLY A 61 11.60 3.80 5.85
CA GLY A 61 12.76 2.91 6.06
C GLY A 61 12.76 1.63 5.22
N PHE A 62 11.82 1.51 4.28
CA PHE A 62 11.73 0.42 3.30
C PHE A 62 12.14 0.90 1.91
N LYS A 63 12.92 0.08 1.21
CA LYS A 63 13.19 0.25 -0.21
C LYS A 63 12.29 -0.71 -0.97
N PHE A 64 11.29 -0.21 -1.66
CA PHE A 64 10.39 -1.00 -2.51
C PHE A 64 10.87 -1.05 -3.95
N HIS A 65 10.60 -2.16 -4.63
CA HIS A 65 10.81 -2.33 -6.08
C HIS A 65 9.52 -2.84 -6.72
N THR A 66 9.23 -2.41 -7.94
CA THR A 66 8.19 -3.09 -8.74
C THR A 66 8.60 -4.53 -8.95
N LYS A 67 7.61 -5.44 -9.02
CA LYS A 67 7.83 -6.87 -9.22
C LYS A 67 8.69 -7.14 -10.45
N GLU A 68 8.41 -6.46 -11.55
CA GLU A 68 9.18 -6.57 -12.80
C GLU A 68 10.64 -6.20 -12.60
N TYR A 69 10.92 -5.04 -11.97
CA TYR A 69 12.29 -4.60 -11.72
C TYR A 69 13.03 -5.54 -10.76
N GLY A 70 12.34 -5.98 -9.69
CA GLY A 70 12.90 -6.85 -8.65
C GLY A 70 13.31 -8.24 -9.14
N ASN A 71 12.68 -8.78 -10.19
CA ASN A 71 13.02 -10.09 -10.76
C ASN A 71 14.48 -10.15 -11.28
N SER A 72 15.07 -9.01 -11.61
CA SER A 72 16.46 -8.90 -12.08
C SER A 72 17.48 -8.63 -10.97
N LYS A 73 17.05 -8.61 -9.70
CA LYS A 73 17.86 -8.18 -8.55
C LYS A 73 18.04 -9.31 -7.53
N SER A 74 19.12 -9.23 -6.76
CA SER A 74 19.44 -10.19 -5.68
C SER A 74 18.39 -10.20 -4.56
N THR A 75 17.72 -9.08 -4.32
CA THR A 75 16.65 -8.95 -3.32
C THR A 75 15.35 -8.47 -3.96
N MET A 76 14.31 -9.30 -3.89
CA MET A 76 12.96 -8.95 -4.34
C MET A 76 12.24 -8.16 -3.24
N ASN A 77 12.22 -6.84 -3.41
CA ASN A 77 11.64 -5.89 -2.46
C ASN A 77 10.21 -5.46 -2.84
N SER A 78 9.45 -6.37 -3.45
CA SER A 78 8.15 -6.09 -4.06
C SER A 78 6.96 -6.55 -3.21
N GLY A 79 7.19 -7.24 -2.09
CA GLY A 79 6.11 -7.63 -1.19
C GLY A 79 5.60 -6.46 -0.38
N VAL A 80 4.28 -6.24 -0.41
CA VAL A 80 3.58 -5.17 0.28
C VAL A 80 2.64 -5.77 1.32
N TRP A 81 2.64 -5.18 2.50
CA TRP A 81 1.69 -5.45 3.57
C TRP A 81 1.09 -4.13 4.03
N VAL A 82 -0.24 -4.12 4.15
CA VAL A 82 -0.99 -3.05 4.82
C VAL A 82 -1.95 -3.69 5.81
N TRP A 83 -2.27 -2.99 6.87
CA TRP A 83 -3.28 -3.40 7.82
C TRP A 83 -4.38 -2.33 7.84
N ARG A 84 -5.62 -2.78 8.04
CA ARG A 84 -6.78 -1.90 8.19
C ARG A 84 -7.51 -2.24 9.47
N THR A 85 -7.83 -1.22 10.24
CA THR A 85 -8.81 -1.30 11.32
C THR A 85 -10.21 -1.20 10.69
N SER A 86 -11.01 -2.26 10.80
CA SER A 86 -12.43 -2.18 10.41
C SER A 86 -13.27 -1.61 11.56
N ASN A 87 -13.03 -2.08 12.79
CA ASN A 87 -13.66 -1.68 14.06
C ASN A 87 -12.62 -1.66 15.19
N GLU A 88 -12.93 -1.13 16.37
CA GLU A 88 -12.00 -0.87 17.49
C GLU A 88 -11.06 -2.03 17.89
N ASN A 89 -11.34 -3.29 17.52
CA ASN A 89 -10.48 -4.44 17.81
C ASN A 89 -10.18 -5.39 16.63
N ASP A 90 -10.68 -5.12 15.42
CA ASP A 90 -10.47 -6.02 14.27
C ASP A 90 -9.47 -5.40 13.28
N MET A 91 -8.28 -5.98 13.25
CA MET A 91 -7.21 -5.64 12.31
C MET A 91 -7.16 -6.69 11.20
N THR A 92 -7.43 -6.25 9.97
CA THR A 92 -7.33 -7.10 8.78
C THR A 92 -6.02 -6.81 8.06
N ASP A 93 -5.18 -7.84 7.92
CA ASP A 93 -3.95 -7.76 7.13
C ASP A 93 -4.24 -8.04 5.64
N TYR A 94 -3.73 -7.17 4.77
CA TYR A 94 -3.74 -7.33 3.33
C TYR A 94 -2.31 -7.50 2.83
N TYR A 95 -2.11 -8.52 2.00
CA TYR A 95 -0.81 -8.89 1.44
C TYR A 95 -0.87 -8.80 -0.07
N GLY A 96 0.15 -8.22 -0.67
CA GLY A 96 0.22 -8.07 -2.11
C GLY A 96 1.62 -7.99 -2.68
N MET A 97 1.68 -7.81 -3.99
CA MET A 97 2.88 -7.59 -4.77
C MET A 97 2.80 -6.23 -5.47
N LEU A 98 3.82 -5.41 -5.31
CA LEU A 98 3.93 -4.11 -5.95
C LEU A 98 4.12 -4.27 -7.46
N GLU A 99 3.15 -3.79 -8.24
CA GLU A 99 3.18 -3.84 -9.71
C GLU A 99 3.71 -2.52 -10.28
N GLU A 100 3.17 -1.39 -9.83
CA GLU A 100 3.54 -0.06 -10.34
C GLU A 100 3.69 0.94 -9.20
N ILE A 101 4.59 1.91 -9.38
CA ILE A 101 4.76 3.06 -8.51
C ILE A 101 4.45 4.29 -9.37
N ILE A 102 3.46 5.07 -8.95
CA ILE A 102 2.96 6.22 -9.69
C ILE A 102 3.02 7.45 -8.79
N GLU A 103 3.64 8.51 -9.25
CA GLU A 103 3.60 9.82 -8.60
C GLU A 103 2.66 10.75 -9.36
N LEU A 104 1.68 11.27 -8.64
CA LEU A 104 0.76 12.29 -9.09
C LEU A 104 1.20 13.63 -8.53
N GLU A 105 1.19 14.65 -9.37
CA GLU A 105 1.46 16.03 -8.99
C GLU A 105 0.14 16.79 -9.02
N TYR A 106 -0.15 17.53 -7.95
CA TYR A 106 -1.29 18.43 -7.86
C TYR A 106 -0.81 19.87 -8.05
N PHE A 107 -1.75 20.78 -8.27
CA PHE A 107 -1.44 22.20 -8.41
C PHE A 107 -0.75 22.75 -7.14
N GLY A 108 0.22 23.64 -7.34
CA GLY A 108 1.03 24.22 -6.27
C GLY A 108 2.32 23.45 -5.98
N ASN A 109 3.33 24.17 -5.49
CA ASN A 109 4.65 23.61 -5.24
C ASN A 109 4.59 22.46 -4.22
N GLU A 110 5.33 21.38 -4.51
CA GLU A 110 5.55 20.22 -3.63
C GLU A 110 4.31 19.37 -3.29
N ASN A 111 3.17 19.59 -3.95
CA ASN A 111 1.96 18.78 -3.75
C ASN A 111 2.02 17.47 -4.56
N LYS A 112 2.86 16.52 -4.13
CA LYS A 112 3.02 15.22 -4.79
C LYS A 112 2.49 14.08 -3.94
N VAL A 113 1.81 13.13 -4.56
CA VAL A 113 1.29 11.92 -3.94
C VAL A 113 1.84 10.71 -4.67
N VAL A 114 2.44 9.77 -3.93
CA VAL A 114 2.93 8.52 -4.50
C VAL A 114 1.98 7.39 -4.16
N LEU A 115 1.48 6.74 -5.20
CA LEU A 115 0.59 5.60 -5.15
C LEU A 115 1.34 4.33 -5.54
N PHE A 116 1.08 3.26 -4.79
CA PHE A 116 1.50 1.91 -5.13
C PHE A 116 0.30 1.16 -5.68
N LYS A 117 0.43 0.66 -6.91
CA LYS A 117 -0.52 -0.30 -7.48
C LYS A 117 -0.08 -1.70 -7.10
N CYS A 118 -0.97 -2.44 -6.44
CA CYS A 118 -0.67 -3.76 -5.92
C CYS A 118 -1.57 -4.83 -6.54
N HIS A 119 -0.96 -5.99 -6.80
CA HIS A 119 -1.68 -7.24 -6.91
C HIS A 119 -1.98 -7.75 -5.49
N TRP A 120 -3.23 -7.65 -5.06
CA TRP A 120 -3.66 -8.13 -3.75
C TRP A 120 -4.04 -9.60 -3.78
N TYR A 121 -3.55 -10.36 -2.80
CA TYR A 121 -3.94 -11.75 -2.57
C TYR A 121 -5.29 -11.81 -1.83
N ASP A 122 -6.07 -12.87 -2.08
CA ASP A 122 -7.36 -13.05 -1.43
C ASP A 122 -7.17 -13.17 0.10
N THR A 123 -7.97 -12.45 0.88
CA THR A 123 -7.92 -12.46 2.34
C THR A 123 -8.77 -13.58 2.97
N THR A 124 -9.56 -14.29 2.15
CA THR A 124 -10.48 -15.33 2.62
C THR A 124 -9.70 -16.50 3.22
N SER A 125 -10.04 -16.84 4.47
CA SER A 125 -9.44 -17.94 5.22
C SER A 125 -9.55 -19.26 4.43
N ASN A 126 -8.46 -20.02 4.40
CA ASN A 126 -8.28 -21.28 3.70
C ASN A 126 -8.30 -21.23 2.15
N ASN A 127 -8.71 -20.11 1.55
CA ASN A 127 -8.63 -19.88 0.11
C ASN A 127 -7.35 -19.12 -0.28
N GLY A 128 -7.20 -17.90 0.24
CA GLY A 128 -6.06 -17.02 -0.04
C GLY A 128 -5.06 -16.90 1.10
N ILE A 129 -5.53 -17.00 2.35
CA ILE A 129 -4.69 -16.92 3.55
C ILE A 129 -4.90 -18.15 4.44
N ARG A 130 -3.81 -18.68 4.98
CA ARG A 130 -3.82 -19.67 6.06
C ARG A 130 -2.90 -19.21 7.17
N VAL A 131 -3.27 -19.52 8.41
CA VAL A 131 -2.42 -19.28 9.57
C VAL A 131 -2.13 -20.61 10.23
N HIS A 132 -0.86 -20.96 10.33
CA HIS A 132 -0.47 -22.19 11.00
C HIS A 132 -0.86 -22.11 12.49
N PRO A 133 -1.66 -23.07 13.02
CA PRO A 133 -2.30 -22.91 14.33
C PRO A 133 -1.32 -22.74 15.49
N ARG A 134 -0.18 -23.47 15.45
CA ARG A 134 0.88 -23.43 16.48
C ARG A 134 1.91 -22.32 16.28
N LEU A 135 2.51 -22.24 15.09
CA LEU A 135 3.59 -21.29 14.78
C LEU A 135 3.11 -19.86 14.49
N LYS A 136 1.79 -19.66 14.33
CA LYS A 136 1.18 -18.39 13.88
C LYS A 136 1.77 -17.87 12.57
N LEU A 137 2.35 -18.76 11.77
CA LEU A 137 2.93 -18.45 10.47
C LEU A 137 1.82 -18.18 9.46
N VAL A 138 1.86 -17.02 8.82
CA VAL A 138 0.93 -16.67 7.74
C VAL A 138 1.45 -17.28 6.43
N GLU A 139 0.57 -17.99 5.74
CA GLU A 139 0.79 -18.57 4.42
C GLU A 139 -0.19 -17.93 3.42
N ILE A 140 0.32 -17.57 2.25
CA ILE A 140 -0.45 -16.94 1.17
C ILE A 140 -0.48 -17.85 -0.05
N ASN A 141 -1.67 -18.02 -0.64
CA ASN A 141 -1.85 -18.67 -1.92
C ASN A 141 -1.50 -17.68 -3.05
N GLN A 142 -0.41 -17.95 -3.75
CA GLN A 142 0.11 -17.07 -4.79
C GLN A 142 -0.77 -16.98 -6.04
N LYS A 143 -1.65 -17.97 -6.24
CA LYS A 143 -2.61 -17.99 -7.34
C LYS A 143 -3.90 -17.27 -6.97
N SER A 144 -4.13 -17.01 -5.69
CA SER A 144 -5.29 -16.26 -5.24
C SER A 144 -5.18 -14.80 -5.65
N LYS A 145 -6.32 -14.17 -5.89
CA LYS A 145 -6.40 -12.76 -6.23
C LYS A 145 -7.63 -12.19 -5.54
N LEU A 146 -7.43 -11.11 -4.79
CA LEU A 146 -8.54 -10.37 -4.22
C LEU A 146 -9.34 -9.73 -5.35
N ASN A 147 -10.64 -10.04 -5.42
CA ASN A 147 -11.54 -9.44 -6.38
C ASN A 147 -11.94 -8.04 -5.90
N THR A 148 -11.07 -7.05 -6.12
CA THR A 148 -11.28 -5.65 -5.73
C THR A 148 -11.00 -4.71 -6.91
N SER A 149 -11.79 -3.65 -7.02
CA SER A 149 -11.51 -2.50 -7.88
C SER A 149 -10.40 -1.62 -7.30
N ASP A 150 -10.27 -1.60 -5.97
CA ASP A 150 -9.27 -0.82 -5.26
C ASP A 150 -7.92 -1.54 -5.22
N LYS A 151 -7.02 -1.11 -6.09
CA LYS A 151 -5.66 -1.66 -6.26
C LYS A 151 -4.58 -0.71 -5.78
N PHE A 152 -4.94 0.49 -5.34
CA PHE A 152 -3.99 1.54 -5.04
C PHE A 152 -3.95 1.81 -3.55
N ILE A 153 -2.74 2.00 -3.03
CA ILE A 153 -2.54 2.52 -1.68
C ILE A 153 -1.59 3.70 -1.75
N LEU A 154 -1.63 4.56 -0.73
CA LEU A 154 -0.56 5.54 -0.54
C LEU A 154 0.72 4.79 -0.21
N ALA A 155 1.84 5.17 -0.82
CA ALA A 155 3.14 4.60 -0.50
C ALA A 155 3.46 4.71 1.01
N GLN A 156 2.97 5.78 1.65
CA GLN A 156 3.13 6.04 3.08
C GLN A 156 2.44 5.00 3.98
N GLN A 157 1.43 4.29 3.48
CA GLN A 157 0.73 3.23 4.21
C GLN A 157 1.43 1.86 4.07
N ALA A 158 2.34 1.73 3.10
CA ALA A 158 2.95 0.45 2.76
C ALA A 158 4.01 0.04 3.80
N GLN A 159 3.93 -1.20 4.24
CA GLN A 159 5.00 -1.93 4.91
C GLN A 159 5.52 -3.06 4.02
N GLN A 160 6.71 -3.57 4.29
CA GLN A 160 7.36 -4.56 3.44
C GLN A 160 7.23 -5.97 4.02
N VAL A 161 6.94 -6.93 3.15
CA VAL A 161 7.00 -8.37 3.42
C VAL A 161 7.89 -9.06 2.41
N TYR A 162 8.45 -10.20 2.80
CA TYR A 162 9.11 -11.14 1.92
C TYR A 162 8.32 -12.45 1.87
N TYR A 163 8.20 -13.04 0.67
CA TYR A 163 7.52 -14.32 0.47
C TYR A 163 8.55 -15.41 0.20
N THR A 164 8.54 -16.47 1.01
CA THR A 164 9.46 -17.61 0.87
C THR A 164 8.73 -18.91 0.62
N ASP A 165 9.33 -19.77 -0.20
CA ASP A 165 8.91 -21.16 -0.31
C ASP A 165 9.28 -21.93 0.96
N PHE A 166 8.55 -23.02 1.21
CA PHE A 166 8.87 -23.92 2.32
C PHE A 166 10.11 -24.77 2.00
N PRO A 167 10.92 -25.11 3.02
CA PRO A 167 12.00 -26.07 2.86
C PRO A 167 11.45 -27.38 2.28
N LYS A 168 12.16 -27.94 1.32
CA LYS A 168 11.84 -29.27 0.77
C LYS A 168 12.04 -30.29 1.90
N HIS A 169 10.96 -30.92 2.37
CA HIS A 169 11.11 -32.04 3.31
C HIS A 169 11.41 -33.30 2.51
N PRO A 170 12.59 -33.94 2.68
CA PRO A 170 13.02 -35.06 1.82
C PRO A 170 12.12 -36.30 1.91
N ILE A 171 11.31 -36.45 2.98
CA ILE A 171 10.54 -37.68 3.26
C ILE A 171 9.02 -37.51 3.10
N ARG A 172 8.50 -36.29 2.87
CA ARG A 172 7.04 -36.10 2.76
C ARG A 172 6.61 -36.10 1.30
N HIS A 173 6.12 -37.25 0.83
CA HIS A 173 5.14 -37.33 -0.25
C HIS A 173 3.81 -36.73 0.21
N SER A 174 3.81 -35.47 0.66
CA SER A 174 2.58 -34.79 1.05
C SER A 174 1.83 -34.39 -0.22
N ARG A 175 0.86 -35.22 -0.62
CA ARG A 175 -0.13 -34.92 -1.66
C ARG A 175 -1.01 -33.69 -1.35
N SER A 176 -0.81 -33.01 -0.22
CA SER A 176 -1.70 -31.95 0.26
C SER A 176 -1.24 -30.51 -0.02
N ARG A 177 0.03 -30.30 -0.41
CA ARG A 177 0.49 -28.99 -0.92
C ARG A 177 0.78 -29.16 -2.40
N VAL A 178 -0.14 -28.76 -3.26
CA VAL A 178 0.18 -28.60 -4.68
C VAL A 178 1.39 -27.67 -4.73
N ARG A 179 2.48 -28.21 -5.27
CA ARG A 179 3.82 -27.63 -5.23
C ARG A 179 3.77 -26.17 -5.71
N GLY A 180 4.28 -25.25 -4.91
CA GLY A 180 4.45 -23.84 -5.29
C GLY A 180 3.19 -22.96 -5.18
N GLU A 181 2.09 -23.45 -4.61
CA GLU A 181 0.89 -22.62 -4.44
C GLU A 181 0.94 -21.73 -3.19
N TRP A 182 1.47 -22.25 -2.08
CA TRP A 182 1.49 -21.56 -0.79
C TRP A 182 2.90 -21.11 -0.43
N ARG A 183 3.08 -19.83 -0.12
CA ARG A 183 4.31 -19.24 0.40
C ARG A 183 4.14 -18.70 1.80
N ALA A 184 5.18 -18.83 2.63
CA ALA A 184 5.23 -18.21 3.93
C ALA A 184 5.49 -16.70 3.80
N VAL A 185 4.87 -15.91 4.67
CA VAL A 185 5.05 -14.45 4.74
C VAL A 185 5.99 -14.09 5.88
N CYS A 186 7.02 -13.30 5.58
CA CYS A 186 7.93 -12.73 6.56
C CYS A 186 7.79 -11.20 6.57
N LYS A 187 7.23 -10.64 7.65
CA LYS A 187 7.16 -9.19 7.87
C LYS A 187 8.57 -8.62 8.09
N ILE A 188 8.93 -7.59 7.34
CA ILE A 188 10.26 -6.97 7.40
C ILE A 188 10.22 -5.78 8.36
N LYS A 189 11.26 -5.66 9.20
CA LYS A 189 11.46 -4.45 10.02
C LYS A 189 12.09 -3.35 9.17
N ALA A 190 11.60 -2.13 9.32
CA ALA A 190 12.19 -0.96 8.67
C ALA A 190 13.67 -0.84 9.06
N ARG A 191 14.52 -0.45 8.12
CA ARG A 191 15.91 -0.11 8.44
C ARG A 191 15.89 1.26 9.12
N SER A 192 16.56 1.39 10.27
CA SER A 192 16.78 2.69 10.90
C SER A 192 17.59 3.58 9.95
N ARG A 193 17.27 4.87 9.92
CA ARG A 193 18.18 5.87 9.36
C ARG A 193 19.35 6.00 10.34
N ILE A 194 20.57 5.83 9.87
CA ILE A 194 21.71 6.41 10.57
C ILE A 194 21.69 7.88 10.11
N ASP A 195 21.34 8.79 11.02
CA ASP A 195 21.62 10.20 10.79
C ASP A 195 23.14 10.33 10.79
N VAL A 196 23.72 10.47 9.60
CA VAL A 196 25.13 10.81 9.46
C VAL A 196 25.23 12.27 9.92
N PRO A 197 25.91 12.58 11.03
CA PRO A 197 26.12 13.96 11.40
C PRO A 197 26.85 14.63 10.24
N HIS A 198 26.33 15.78 9.80
CA HIS A 198 27.05 16.64 8.89
C HIS A 198 28.33 17.06 9.63
N LEU A 199 29.47 16.50 9.24
CA LEU A 199 30.75 17.04 9.66
C LEU A 199 30.82 18.42 9.00
N GLU A 200 30.66 19.47 9.79
CA GLU A 200 31.02 20.82 9.37
C GLU A 200 32.50 20.75 8.99
N GLU A 201 32.79 20.90 7.69
CA GLU A 201 34.14 21.18 7.23
C GLU A 201 34.50 22.55 7.82
N HIS A 202 35.32 22.53 8.87
CA HIS A 202 35.99 23.73 9.34
C HIS A 202 36.92 24.21 8.22
N ASP A 203 36.53 25.30 7.58
CA ASP A 203 37.43 26.11 6.75
C ASP A 203 38.53 26.69 7.66
N ASP A 204 39.67 26.01 7.71
CA ASP A 204 40.91 26.59 8.22
C ASP A 204 41.43 27.59 7.16
N ASN A 205 41.01 28.85 7.27
CA ASN A 205 41.68 29.98 6.65
C ASN A 205 42.62 30.63 7.69
N ASP A 206 43.92 30.38 7.54
CA ASP A 206 45.02 31.24 8.01
C ASP A 206 45.85 31.68 6.78
#